data_AF-A0A7J4PYH2-F1
#
_entry.id   AF-A0A7J4PYH2-F1
#
_cell.length_a   1.000
_cell.length_b   1.000
_cell.length_c   1.000
_cell.angle_alpha   90.00
_cell.angle_beta   90.00
_cell.angle_gamma   90.00
#
_symmetry.space_group_name_H-M   'P 1'
#
loop_
_entity.id
_entity.type
_entity.pdbx_description
1 polymer ?
#
loop_
_entity_poly.entity_id
_entity_poly.type
_entity_poly.pdbx_seq_one_letter_code
_entity_poly.pdbx_strand_id
1 'polypeptide(L)'
;MRQSMIDMVYQIQDEICDALLNLDGVDYRQDEWTREEGGGGRSRVFSGGKVFEKAGVNVSVVHGTLSSEAAQSMGGGHELEGKD
;
A
#
# COMPACT_ATOMS: atom_id res chain seq x y z
N MET A 1 -5.89 -7.91 15.03
CA MET A 1 -4.56 -7.60 14.47
C MET A 1 -4.65 -7.08 13.04
N ARG A 2 -5.21 -7.84 12.08
CA ARG A 2 -5.36 -7.38 10.68
C ARG A 2 -6.04 -6.01 10.55
N GLN A 3 -7.25 -5.87 11.12
CA GLN A 3 -8.00 -4.60 11.02
C GLN A 3 -7.22 -3.42 11.61
N SER A 4 -6.64 -3.60 12.80
CA SER A 4 -5.84 -2.58 13.46
C SER A 4 -4.63 -2.12 12.62
N MET A 5 -3.96 -3.04 11.91
CA MET A 5 -2.90 -2.66 10.97
C MET A 5 -3.45 -1.90 9.77
N ILE A 6 -4.60 -2.31 9.22
CA ILE A 6 -5.24 -1.62 8.09
C ILE A 6 -5.53 -0.17 8.46
N ASP A 7 -6.18 0.03 9.62
CA ASP A 7 -6.54 1.37 10.10
C ASP A 7 -5.27 2.21 10.32
N MET A 8 -4.24 1.62 10.94
CA MET A 8 -2.96 2.28 11.18
C MET A 8 -2.28 2.72 9.87
N VAL A 9 -2.15 1.85 8.87
CA VAL A 9 -1.42 2.20 7.65
C VAL A 9 -2.17 3.22 6.79
N TYR A 10 -3.51 3.20 6.80
CA TYR A 10 -4.29 4.24 6.14
C TYR A 10 -4.15 5.59 6.84
N GLN A 11 -4.18 5.61 8.18
CA GLN A 11 -3.92 6.82 8.95
C GLN A 11 -2.52 7.38 8.67
N ILE A 12 -1.49 6.53 8.69
CA ILE A 12 -0.11 6.96 8.39
C ILE A 12 0.02 7.48 6.96
N GLN A 13 -0.69 6.88 5.98
CA GLN A 13 -0.71 7.42 4.62
C GLN A 13 -1.32 8.82 4.56
N ASP A 14 -2.37 9.10 5.33
CA ASP A 14 -2.95 10.44 5.42
C ASP A 14 -1.93 11.42 6.05
N GLU A 15 -1.32 11.06 7.18
CA GLU A 15 -0.32 11.90 7.87
C GLU A 15 0.89 12.24 6.99
N ILE A 16 1.44 11.26 6.26
CA ILE A 16 2.56 11.48 5.34
C ILE A 16 2.12 12.37 4.17
N CYS A 17 0.94 12.14 3.60
CA CYS A 17 0.43 12.96 2.50
C CYS A 17 0.22 14.42 2.90
N ASP A 18 -0.32 14.66 4.10
CA ASP A 18 -0.48 16.02 4.64
C ASP A 18 0.88 16.70 4.85
N ALA A 19 1.88 15.97 5.34
CA ALA A 19 3.24 16.48 5.47
C ALA A 19 3.86 16.85 4.10
N LEU A 20 3.68 16.00 3.08
CA LEU A 20 4.16 16.27 1.73
C LEU A 20 3.48 17.49 1.11
N LEU A 21 2.16 17.61 1.26
CA LEU A 21 1.39 18.77 0.82
C LEU A 21 1.88 20.05 1.49
N ASN A 22 2.13 20.03 2.80
CA ASN A 22 2.60 21.20 3.54
C ASN A 22 4.02 21.63 3.14
N LEU A 23 4.88 20.68 2.78
CA LEU A 23 6.26 20.97 2.36
C LEU A 23 6.34 21.49 0.92
N ASP A 24 5.51 20.94 0.01
CA ASP A 24 5.67 21.15 -1.42
C ASP A 24 4.59 22.08 -2.03
N GLY A 25 3.44 22.20 -1.35
CA GLY A 25 2.29 23.00 -1.81
C GLY A 25 1.56 22.42 -3.01
N VAL A 26 1.84 21.16 -3.37
CA VAL A 26 1.17 20.43 -4.45
C VAL A 26 0.34 19.30 -3.84
N ASP A 27 -0.88 19.13 -4.33
CA ASP A 27 -1.78 18.06 -3.90
C ASP A 27 -1.50 16.75 -4.65
N TYR A 28 -1.94 15.63 -4.08
CA TYR A 28 -1.79 14.32 -4.69
C TYR A 28 -2.95 13.99 -5.63
N ARG A 29 -2.63 13.22 -6.68
CA ARG A 29 -3.63 12.41 -7.39
C ARG A 29 -3.83 11.10 -6.64
N GLN A 30 -5.08 10.76 -6.32
CA GLN A 30 -5.43 9.49 -5.69
C GLN A 30 -6.04 8.52 -6.70
N ASP A 31 -5.53 7.28 -6.69
CA ASP A 31 -6.12 6.16 -7.40
C ASP A 31 -6.47 5.06 -6.39
N GLU A 32 -7.76 4.82 -6.20
CA GLU A 32 -8.27 3.65 -5.48
C GLU A 32 -8.54 2.52 -6.46
N TRP A 33 -8.19 1.30 -6.05
CA TRP A 33 -8.30 0.14 -6.91
C TRP A 33 -8.58 -1.12 -6.10
N THR A 34 -9.16 -2.11 -6.78
CA THR A 34 -9.50 -3.42 -6.23
C THR A 34 -8.93 -4.52 -7.12
N ARG A 35 -8.80 -5.74 -6.58
CA ARG A 35 -8.40 -6.93 -7.33
C ARG A 35 -9.55 -7.91 -7.36
N GLU A 36 -9.75 -8.56 -8.50
CA GLU A 36 -10.72 -9.65 -8.64
C GLU A 36 -10.41 -10.80 -7.65
N GLU A 37 -9.13 -11.13 -7.49
CA GLU A 37 -8.63 -12.15 -6.55
C GLU A 37 -8.73 -11.77 -5.06
N GLY A 38 -9.11 -10.52 -4.76
CA GLY A 38 -9.33 -10.04 -3.40
C GLY A 38 -8.39 -8.90 -2.96
N GLY A 39 -8.98 -7.99 -2.18
CA GLY A 39 -8.32 -6.82 -1.64
C GLY A 39 -8.21 -5.67 -2.63
N GLY A 40 -7.24 -4.79 -2.40
CA GLY A 40 -7.07 -3.55 -3.17
C GLY A 40 -6.09 -2.61 -2.50
N GLY A 41 -6.22 -1.33 -2.81
CA GLY A 41 -5.35 -0.31 -2.25
C GLY A 41 -5.68 1.10 -2.68
N ARG A 42 -4.89 2.03 -2.15
CA ARG A 42 -4.93 3.46 -2.44
C ARG A 42 -3.53 3.92 -2.77
N SER A 43 -3.34 4.36 -4.00
CA SER A 43 -2.09 4.96 -4.47
C SER A 43 -2.24 6.47 -4.52
N ARG A 44 -1.32 7.22 -3.92
CA ARG A 44 -1.32 8.70 -3.97
C ARG A 44 -0.01 9.19 -4.55
N VAL A 45 -0.09 10.01 -5.58
CA VAL A 45 1.08 10.51 -6.32
C VAL A 45 1.06 12.03 -6.39
N PHE A 46 2.12 12.65 -5.93
CA PHE A 46 2.43 14.08 -6.08
C PHE A 46 3.35 14.24 -7.29
N SER A 47 3.21 15.31 -8.07
CA SER A 47 4.08 15.56 -9.25
C SER A 47 4.19 17.04 -9.56
N GLY A 48 5.37 17.48 -10.00
CA GLY A 48 5.62 18.88 -10.37
C GLY A 48 5.75 19.81 -9.17
N GLY A 49 6.21 19.27 -8.03
CA GLY A 49 6.50 20.05 -6.84
C GLY A 49 7.76 20.90 -6.98
N LYS A 50 7.88 21.88 -6.07
CA LYS A 50 9.08 22.70 -5.87
C LYS A 50 10.18 21.95 -5.14
N VAL A 51 9.80 21.04 -4.23
CA VAL A 51 10.71 20.24 -3.41
C VAL A 51 10.90 18.86 -4.02
N PHE A 52 9.79 18.18 -4.34
CA PHE A 52 9.80 16.86 -4.96
C PHE A 52 9.35 16.96 -6.42
N GLU A 53 10.21 16.54 -7.35
CA GLU A 53 9.80 16.35 -8.75
C GLU A 53 8.60 15.40 -8.82
N LYS A 54 8.66 14.31 -8.04
CA LYS A 54 7.60 13.32 -7.87
C LYS A 54 7.72 12.61 -6.52
N ALA A 55 6.58 12.35 -5.87
CA ALA A 55 6.51 11.55 -4.65
C ALA A 55 5.29 10.61 -4.69
N GLY A 56 5.36 9.47 -4.00
CA GLY A 56 4.28 8.50 -3.96
C GLY A 56 4.15 7.85 -2.59
N VAL A 57 2.91 7.74 -2.10
CA VAL A 57 2.58 7.06 -0.85
C VAL A 57 1.46 6.06 -1.14
N ASN A 58 1.74 4.77 -1.03
CA ASN A 58 0.83 3.71 -1.46
C ASN A 58 0.52 2.77 -0.29
N VAL A 59 -0.76 2.42 -0.16
CA VAL A 59 -1.23 1.39 0.79
C VAL A 59 -1.94 0.31 0.01
N SER A 60 -1.57 -0.93 0.26
CA SER A 60 -2.18 -2.12 -0.34
C SER A 60 -2.62 -3.09 0.75
N VAL A 61 -3.88 -3.48 0.71
CA VAL A 61 -4.47 -4.50 1.59
C VAL A 61 -4.97 -5.62 0.70
N VAL A 62 -4.10 -6.58 0.43
CA VAL A 62 -4.38 -7.71 -0.48
C VAL A 62 -4.61 -8.97 0.33
N HIS A 63 -5.54 -9.81 -0.14
CA HIS A 63 -5.79 -11.13 0.42
C HIS A 63 -6.19 -12.09 -0.70
N GLY A 64 -5.90 -13.37 -0.52
CA GLY A 64 -6.14 -14.41 -1.49
C GLY A 64 -5.22 -15.60 -1.23
N THR A 65 -5.18 -16.53 -2.18
CA THR A 65 -4.26 -17.66 -2.13
C THR A 65 -2.90 -17.23 -2.67
N LEU A 66 -1.85 -17.60 -1.96
CA LEU A 66 -0.49 -17.30 -2.37
C LEU A 66 -0.06 -18.27 -3.47
N SER A 67 0.37 -17.77 -4.63
CA SER A 67 0.96 -18.62 -5.67
C SER A 67 2.32 -19.16 -5.22
N SER A 68 2.73 -20.30 -5.76
CA SER A 68 4.04 -20.89 -5.46
C SER A 68 5.19 -19.94 -5.79
N GLU A 69 5.10 -19.17 -6.88
CA GLU A 69 6.14 -18.20 -7.23
C GLU A 69 6.17 -17.01 -6.25
N ALA A 70 4.99 -16.54 -5.82
CA ALA A 70 4.88 -15.47 -4.83
C ALA A 70 5.43 -15.92 -3.47
N ALA A 71 5.16 -17.16 -3.05
CA ALA A 71 5.71 -17.73 -1.82
C ALA A 71 7.24 -17.82 -1.82
N GLN A 72 7.83 -18.16 -2.96
CA GLN A 72 9.29 -18.16 -3.13
C GLN A 72 9.85 -16.74 -3.05
N SER A 73 9.19 -15.77 -3.68
CA SER A 73 9.65 -14.37 -3.76
C SER A 73 9.56 -13.61 -2.43
N MET A 74 8.60 -13.95 -1.56
CA MET A 74 8.40 -13.31 -0.25
C MET A 74 9.40 -13.78 0.84
N GLY A 75 10.46 -14.50 0.45
CA GLY A 75 11.50 -14.98 1.36
C GLY A 75 11.38 -16.45 1.76
N GLY A 76 10.69 -17.26 0.95
CA GLY A 76 10.53 -18.70 1.17
C GLY A 76 9.59 -18.97 2.33
N GLY A 77 8.28 -18.95 2.06
CA GLY A 77 7.31 -19.47 3.02
C GLY A 77 7.72 -20.89 3.43
N HIS A 78 7.92 -21.13 4.73
CA HIS A 78 8.01 -22.49 5.23
C HIS A 78 6.69 -23.19 4.90
N GLU A 79 6.79 -24.41 4.39
CA GLU A 79 5.64 -25.31 4.21
C GLU A 79 4.89 -25.36 5.54
N LEU A 80 3.68 -24.79 5.57
CA LEU A 80 2.78 -25.05 6.69
C LEU A 80 2.26 -26.46 6.47
N GLU A 81 2.82 -27.44 7.19
CA GLU A 81 2.20 -28.76 7.33
C GLU A 81 0.90 -28.63 8.15
N GLY A 82 -0.12 -28.05 7.52
CA GLY A 82 -1.50 -28.09 7.98
C GLY A 82 -2.25 -29.10 7.14
N LYS A 83 -2.53 -30.28 7.70
CA LYS A 83 -3.62 -31.11 7.20
C LYS A 83 -4.93 -30.39 7.52
N ASP A 84 -5.66 -30.05 6.45
CA ASP A 84 -7.08 -29.63 6.37
C ASP A 84 -7.61 -28.65 7.43
#